data_AF-A0A8C4TSH7-F1
#
_entry.id   AF-A0A8C4TSH7-F1
#
_cell.length_a   1.000
_cell.length_b   1.000
_cell.length_c   1.000
_cell.angle_alpha   90.00
_cell.angle_beta   90.00
_cell.angle_gamma   90.00
#
_symmetry.space_group_name_H-M   'P 1'
#
loop_
_entity.id
_entity.type
_entity.pdbx_description
1 polymer ?
#
loop_
_entity_poly.entity_id
_entity_poly.type
_entity_poly.pdbx_seq_one_letter_code
_entity_poly.pdbx_strand_id
1 'polypeptide(L)'
;MAEERAEWESLNKLLMHQGLEPVSLAAPQSCRSTSDAIVLDSQASRGIRLALKTLVEDTDRQQKMMQELLEANRCLRDEIRQERGRASQQEQRANDLENVVKNIKSNICQLEDETIAKVCQQQNQLKELQKDSQAKYQQQQEKLQEQEEVIAHLQKELRKVGMEEQRRVTTQNKMFCRFCKRAPTSLLDQQFLCLIDYYESQISQMKKELRQYKKDEDQVQREGKSKEEFLNLDATPNYRALLTSFQKQLIETKARNEQLLLENINLKKDLEIRPTAQELKLYKHQVKKLEKTLKKTIQSSGSSTGERIEEKKESESTTEVDQLQAVCQQYLEVLSHIDSILRSPRAPPLIYRRSKGPVQNSIRESRFEHIPLTIEMWADQLMALKDLHRSLRKLSLELVPWHTAGPQDNREFIRVEDLQFTVDAILEEIENKEKNSQALPLSTLFAIVSHFQKLFDVNSLSGVYPRMNEVYTKLGEMTNAMKNLHELLELDSSAPPTVVVNTVGKLCAVINENMTEQVQQLLGTQDIHSIINKLEEHKCFFPPFQALIQDLLCLLEISNLDDILPTVRNLKLVAS
;
A
#
# COMPACT_ATOMS: atom_id res chain seq x y z
N MET A 1 42.17 49.75 71.83
CA MET A 1 43.52 49.53 71.25
C MET A 1 43.81 48.07 70.91
N ALA A 2 43.70 47.10 71.84
CA ALA A 2 43.98 45.68 71.52
C ALA A 2 42.98 45.06 70.53
N GLU A 3 41.69 45.31 70.73
CA GLU A 3 40.60 44.81 69.89
C GLU A 3 40.64 45.43 68.47
N GLU A 4 40.96 46.72 68.38
CA GLU A 4 41.12 47.43 67.10
C GLU A 4 42.31 46.91 66.28
N ARG A 5 43.42 46.56 66.94
CA ARG A 5 44.57 45.92 66.29
C ARG A 5 44.22 44.55 65.72
N ALA A 6 43.48 43.73 66.47
CA ALA A 6 43.04 42.40 66.00
C ALA A 6 42.09 42.49 64.79
N GLU A 7 41.18 43.46 64.76
CA GLU A 7 40.29 43.69 63.62
C GLU A 7 41.05 44.19 62.39
N TRP A 8 42.05 45.06 62.55
CA TRP A 8 42.94 45.48 61.45
C TRP A 8 43.84 44.34 60.96
N GLU A 9 44.33 43.46 61.84
CA GLU A 9 45.06 42.24 61.45
C GLU A 9 44.18 41.30 60.63
N SER A 10 42.90 41.14 61.01
CA SER A 10 41.93 40.35 60.24
C SER A 10 41.65 40.95 58.86
N LEU A 11 41.52 42.28 58.78
CA LEU A 11 41.32 42.97 57.50
C LEU A 11 42.56 42.94 56.62
N ASN A 12 43.75 43.07 57.20
CA ASN A 12 45.00 42.96 56.46
C ASN A 12 45.19 41.56 55.86
N LYS A 13 44.73 40.49 56.53
CA LYS A 13 44.72 39.15 55.94
C LYS A 13 43.81 39.06 54.72
N LEU A 14 42.63 39.68 54.78
CA LEU A 14 41.68 39.75 53.66
C LEU A 14 42.23 40.58 52.49
N LEU A 15 42.83 41.74 52.78
CA LEU A 15 43.47 42.61 51.79
C LEU A 15 44.64 41.89 51.09
N MET A 16 45.48 41.19 51.84
CA MET A 16 46.61 40.42 51.30
C MET A 16 46.14 39.26 50.42
N HIS A 17 45.02 38.60 50.74
CA HIS A 17 44.43 37.56 49.89
C HIS A 17 43.95 38.11 48.53
N GLN A 18 43.61 39.40 48.47
CA GLN A 18 43.26 40.13 47.26
C GLN A 18 44.46 40.85 46.60
N GLY A 19 45.68 40.67 47.13
CA GLY A 19 46.90 41.29 46.60
C GLY A 19 47.11 42.76 46.94
N LEU A 20 46.39 43.29 47.94
CA LEU A 20 46.50 44.68 48.41
C LEU A 20 47.46 44.80 49.61
N GLU A 21 48.11 45.96 49.76
CA GLU A 21 49.05 46.21 50.86
C GLU A 21 48.37 46.34 52.24
N PRO A 22 49.00 45.86 53.33
CA PRO A 22 48.42 45.88 54.66
C PRO A 22 48.50 47.28 55.30
N VAL A 23 47.44 47.67 56.01
CA VAL A 23 47.36 48.94 56.74
C VAL A 23 48.08 48.81 58.09
N SER A 24 49.05 49.67 58.36
CA SER A 24 49.81 49.68 59.63
C SER A 24 49.31 50.74 60.61
N LEU A 25 49.21 50.39 61.89
CA LEU A 25 48.79 51.30 62.97
C LEU A 25 50.03 51.91 63.64
N ALA A 26 50.25 53.21 63.46
CA ALA A 26 51.35 53.93 64.11
C ALA A 26 51.09 54.15 65.62
N ALA A 27 52.13 54.04 66.45
CA ALA A 27 52.04 54.33 67.88
C ALA A 27 51.99 55.86 68.14
N PRO A 28 51.22 56.35 69.13
CA PRO A 28 51.00 57.78 69.38
C PRO A 28 52.28 58.62 69.59
N GLN A 29 53.40 57.99 69.96
CA GLN A 29 54.66 58.66 70.29
C GLN A 29 55.67 58.71 69.12
N SER A 30 55.35 58.13 67.95
CA SER A 30 56.28 57.97 66.83
C SER A 30 56.07 58.96 65.66
N CYS A 31 55.00 59.77 65.67
CA CYS A 31 54.66 60.63 64.55
C CYS A 31 55.34 62.01 64.64
N ARG A 32 56.63 62.10 64.25
CA ARG A 32 57.31 63.39 64.01
C ARG A 32 57.18 63.90 62.57
N SER A 33 56.61 63.10 61.67
CA SER A 33 56.38 63.44 60.26
C SER A 33 54.91 63.14 59.94
N THR A 34 54.07 64.16 59.82
CA THR A 34 52.62 64.02 59.59
C THR A 34 52.23 63.88 58.11
N SER A 35 53.20 63.82 57.20
CA SER A 35 52.93 63.85 55.75
C SER A 35 52.28 62.58 55.20
N ASP A 36 52.52 61.42 55.84
CA ASP A 36 52.06 60.10 55.35
C ASP A 36 51.13 59.36 56.34
N ALA A 37 50.70 60.01 57.43
CA ALA A 37 49.89 59.37 58.48
C ALA A 37 48.56 60.11 58.70
N ILE A 38 47.44 59.39 58.57
CA ILE A 38 46.09 59.92 58.77
C ILE A 38 45.67 59.64 60.22
N VAL A 39 45.32 60.68 60.97
CA VAL A 39 44.76 60.56 62.33
C VAL A 39 43.25 60.47 62.23
N LEU A 40 42.69 59.36 62.72
CA LEU A 40 41.25 59.10 62.74
C LEU A 40 40.75 59.03 64.18
N ASP A 41 39.55 59.52 64.42
CA ASP A 41 38.82 59.24 65.66
C ASP A 41 38.30 57.79 65.66
N SER A 42 37.99 57.27 66.84
CA SER A 42 37.58 55.86 67.00
C SER A 42 36.33 55.50 66.20
N GLN A 43 35.44 56.47 65.98
CA GLN A 43 34.22 56.29 65.20
C GLN A 43 34.51 56.23 63.69
N ALA A 44 35.33 57.14 63.13
CA ALA A 44 35.73 57.06 61.72
C ALA A 44 36.57 55.82 61.41
N SER A 45 37.49 55.42 62.30
CA SER A 45 38.27 54.17 62.16
C SER A 45 37.36 52.94 62.08
N ARG A 46 36.33 52.86 62.93
CA ARG A 46 35.34 51.77 62.87
C ARG A 46 34.52 51.81 61.58
N GLY A 47 34.09 53.00 61.13
CA GLY A 47 33.34 53.16 59.88
C GLY A 47 34.14 52.72 58.65
N ILE A 48 35.41 53.15 58.54
CA ILE A 48 36.30 52.78 57.44
C ILE A 48 36.59 51.28 57.44
N ARG A 49 36.83 50.67 58.61
CA ARG A 49 37.02 49.21 58.71
C ARG A 49 35.82 48.41 58.23
N LEU A 50 34.62 48.81 58.63
CA LEU A 50 33.39 48.17 58.16
C LEU A 50 33.21 48.34 56.65
N ALA A 51 33.44 49.54 56.12
CA ALA A 51 33.35 49.81 54.69
C ALA A 51 34.35 48.98 53.87
N LEU A 52 35.62 48.92 54.31
CA LEU A 52 36.65 48.10 53.67
C LEU A 52 36.32 46.61 53.75
N LYS A 53 35.83 46.13 54.89
CA LYS A 53 35.41 44.74 55.07
C LYS A 53 34.33 44.37 54.06
N THR A 54 33.25 45.15 54.01
CA THR A 54 32.12 44.90 53.11
C THR A 54 32.55 44.99 51.64
N LEU A 55 33.42 45.94 51.29
CA LEU A 55 33.90 46.08 49.91
C LEU A 55 34.76 44.89 49.49
N VAL A 56 35.65 44.41 50.34
CA VAL A 56 36.47 43.22 50.06
C VAL A 56 35.61 41.96 49.93
N GLU A 57 34.65 41.77 50.83
CA GLU A 57 33.69 40.66 50.75
C GLU A 57 32.83 40.72 49.49
N ASP A 58 32.41 41.91 49.06
CA ASP A 58 31.66 42.08 47.80
C ASP A 58 32.52 41.81 46.57
N THR A 59 33.79 42.25 46.55
CA THR A 59 34.72 41.94 45.45
C THR A 59 34.98 40.44 45.31
N ASP A 60 35.11 39.71 46.43
CA ASP A 60 35.29 38.26 46.41
C ASP A 60 34.04 37.54 45.87
N ARG A 61 32.85 37.99 46.28
CA ARG A 61 31.58 37.50 45.75
C ARG A 61 31.45 37.75 44.25
N GLN A 62 31.83 38.95 43.78
CA GLN A 62 31.81 39.30 42.36
C GLN A 62 32.80 38.45 41.55
N GLN A 63 34.01 38.23 42.06
CA GLN A 63 35.01 37.38 41.41
C GLN A 63 34.54 35.93 41.30
N LYS A 64 33.93 35.39 42.36
CA LYS A 64 33.34 34.05 42.34
C LYS A 64 32.21 33.94 41.31
N MET A 65 31.29 34.91 41.29
CA MET A 65 30.23 34.97 40.29
C MET A 65 30.78 35.04 38.87
N MET A 66 31.82 35.85 38.65
CA MET A 66 32.48 35.96 37.35
C MET A 66 33.08 34.63 36.90
N GLN A 67 33.72 33.89 37.82
CA GLN A 67 34.27 32.57 37.53
C GLN A 67 33.17 31.56 37.18
N GLU A 68 32.09 31.50 37.98
CA GLU A 68 30.94 30.64 37.71
C GLU A 68 30.29 30.96 36.35
N LEU A 69 30.15 32.24 36.01
CA LEU A 69 29.66 32.67 34.70
C LEU A 69 30.60 32.28 33.56
N LEU A 70 31.92 32.35 33.76
CA LEU A 70 32.92 31.97 32.75
C LEU A 70 32.88 30.46 32.50
N GLU A 71 32.76 29.66 33.56
CA GLU A 71 32.58 28.22 33.49
C GLU A 71 31.27 27.85 32.79
N ALA A 72 30.15 28.45 33.19
CA ALA A 72 28.85 28.26 32.53
C ALA A 72 28.91 28.63 31.04
N ASN A 73 29.57 29.73 30.69
CA ASN A 73 29.71 30.15 29.30
C ASN A 73 30.58 29.19 28.47
N ARG A 74 31.61 28.56 29.08
CA ARG A 74 32.39 27.50 28.43
C ARG A 74 31.53 26.26 28.18
N CYS A 75 30.78 25.80 29.19
CA CYS A 75 29.85 24.67 29.04
C CYS A 75 28.82 24.92 27.94
N LEU A 76 28.20 26.11 27.91
CA LEU A 76 27.24 26.50 26.87
C LEU A 76 27.87 26.49 25.47
N ARG A 77 29.13 26.91 25.33
CA ARG A 77 29.84 26.84 24.03
C ARG A 77 30.06 25.40 23.57
N ASP A 78 30.37 24.50 24.48
CA ASP A 78 30.56 23.08 24.17
C ASP A 78 29.23 22.40 23.81
N GLU A 79 28.14 22.72 24.52
CA GLU A 79 26.78 22.28 24.17
C GLU A 79 26.37 22.78 22.78
N ILE A 80 26.58 24.06 22.47
CA ILE A 80 26.29 24.62 21.14
C ILE A 80 27.10 23.89 20.05
N ARG A 81 28.37 23.56 20.31
CA ARG A 81 29.19 22.78 19.36
C ARG A 81 28.65 21.37 19.18
N GLN A 82 28.24 20.71 20.25
CA GLN A 82 27.65 19.37 20.19
C GLN A 82 26.32 19.38 19.42
N GLU A 83 25.44 20.33 19.70
CA GLU A 83 24.15 20.47 19.01
C GLU A 83 24.33 20.82 17.53
N ARG A 84 25.30 21.66 17.17
CA ARG A 84 25.67 21.87 15.75
C ARG A 84 26.13 20.58 15.08
N GLY A 85 26.90 19.75 15.78
CA GLY A 85 27.30 18.43 15.27
C GLY A 85 26.11 17.50 15.06
N ARG A 86 25.15 17.47 15.99
CA ARG A 86 23.91 16.70 15.87
C ARG A 86 23.04 17.20 14.72
N ALA A 87 22.88 18.52 14.59
CA ALA A 87 22.12 19.15 13.51
C ALA A 87 22.71 18.82 12.13
N SER A 88 24.03 18.92 11.97
CA SER A 88 24.71 18.56 10.71
C SER A 88 24.55 17.08 10.35
N GLN A 89 24.60 16.17 11.33
CA GLN A 89 24.32 14.76 11.08
C GLN A 89 22.87 14.52 10.67
N GLN A 90 21.92 15.24 11.26
CA GLN A 90 20.52 15.12 10.92
C GLN A 90 20.22 15.69 9.53
N GLU A 91 20.86 16.79 9.16
CA GLU A 91 20.82 17.37 7.80
C GLU A 91 21.37 16.39 6.77
N GLN A 92 22.53 15.77 7.03
CA GLN A 92 23.09 14.76 6.13
C GLN A 92 22.13 13.60 5.92
N ARG A 93 21.50 13.09 7.00
CA ARG A 93 20.49 12.03 6.90
C ARG A 93 19.26 12.46 6.10
N ALA A 94 18.83 13.71 6.25
CA ALA A 94 17.71 14.25 5.47
C ALA A 94 18.05 14.31 3.98
N ASN A 95 19.26 14.76 3.63
CA ASN A 95 19.75 14.80 2.25
C ASN A 95 19.87 13.39 1.65
N ASP A 96 20.38 12.41 2.41
CA ASP A 96 20.46 11.02 1.97
C ASP A 96 19.06 10.43 1.70
N LEU A 97 18.10 10.71 2.59
CA LEU A 97 16.70 10.30 2.40
C LEU A 97 16.06 10.99 1.20
N GLU A 98 16.32 12.27 0.97
CA GLU A 98 15.82 13.00 -0.20
C GLU A 98 16.35 12.38 -1.51
N ASN A 99 17.64 12.01 -1.55
CA ASN A 99 18.23 11.30 -2.69
C ASN A 99 17.57 9.94 -2.92
N VAL A 100 17.30 9.17 -1.86
CA VAL A 100 16.58 7.90 -1.97
C VAL A 100 15.16 8.11 -2.50
N VAL A 101 14.43 9.11 -1.99
CA VAL A 101 13.08 9.44 -2.47
C VAL A 101 13.10 9.86 -3.94
N LYS A 102 14.10 10.66 -4.35
CA LYS A 102 14.26 11.06 -5.75
C LYS A 102 14.51 9.86 -6.66
N ASN A 103 15.33 8.90 -6.24
CA ASN A 103 15.59 7.67 -6.98
C ASN A 103 14.34 6.76 -7.05
N ILE A 104 13.59 6.63 -5.94
CA ILE A 104 12.33 5.87 -5.94
C ILE A 104 11.33 6.53 -6.88
N LYS A 105 11.21 7.87 -6.85
CA LYS A 105 10.33 8.61 -7.75
C LYS A 105 10.68 8.39 -9.22
N SER A 106 11.97 8.44 -9.59
CA SER A 106 12.39 8.14 -10.96
C SER A 106 12.08 6.71 -11.36
N ASN A 107 12.26 5.74 -10.46
CA ASN A 107 11.94 4.34 -10.74
C ASN A 107 10.43 4.13 -10.91
N ILE A 108 9.60 4.77 -10.09
CA ILE A 108 8.14 4.73 -10.23
C ILE A 108 7.73 5.31 -11.59
N CYS A 109 8.23 6.49 -11.97
CA CYS A 109 7.93 7.08 -13.27
C CYS A 109 8.34 6.16 -14.43
N GLN A 110 9.53 5.53 -14.35
CA GLN A 110 9.96 4.57 -15.38
C GLN A 110 9.02 3.36 -15.47
N LEU A 111 8.60 2.80 -14.34
CA LEU A 111 7.66 1.68 -14.31
C LEU A 111 6.27 2.09 -14.83
N GLU A 112 5.80 3.28 -14.49
CA GLU A 112 4.57 3.85 -15.03
C GLU A 112 4.67 4.01 -16.55
N ASP A 113 5.75 4.60 -17.07
CA ASP A 113 5.97 4.77 -18.51
C ASP A 113 6.05 3.41 -19.23
N GLU A 114 6.75 2.42 -18.66
CA GLU A 114 6.81 1.07 -19.22
C GLU A 114 5.45 0.38 -19.24
N THR A 115 4.65 0.54 -18.18
CA THR A 115 3.30 -0.04 -18.13
C THR A 115 2.36 0.64 -19.11
N ILE A 116 2.41 1.96 -19.23
CA ILE A 116 1.67 2.72 -20.24
C ILE A 116 2.08 2.26 -21.64
N ALA A 117 3.38 2.15 -21.92
CA ALA A 117 3.88 1.69 -23.22
C ALA A 117 3.39 0.27 -23.56
N LYS A 118 3.42 -0.67 -22.60
CA LYS A 118 2.91 -2.03 -22.77
C LYS A 118 1.40 -2.04 -23.03
N VAL A 119 0.62 -1.25 -22.28
CA VAL A 119 -0.84 -1.13 -22.50
C VAL A 119 -1.14 -0.53 -23.87
N CYS A 120 -0.43 0.52 -24.28
CA CYS A 120 -0.58 1.11 -25.62
C CYS A 120 -0.25 0.08 -26.73
N GLN A 121 0.82 -0.70 -26.56
CA GLN A 121 1.18 -1.75 -27.51
C GLN A 121 0.09 -2.83 -27.60
N GLN A 122 -0.42 -3.31 -26.47
CA GLN A 122 -1.50 -4.29 -26.43
C GLN A 122 -2.79 -3.75 -27.04
N GLN A 123 -3.15 -2.50 -26.76
CA GLN A 123 -4.32 -1.87 -27.34
C GLN A 123 -4.21 -1.72 -28.85
N ASN A 124 -3.02 -1.42 -29.36
CA ASN A 124 -2.78 -1.37 -30.81
C ASN A 124 -2.90 -2.76 -31.44
N GLN A 125 -2.34 -3.81 -30.82
CA GLN A 125 -2.50 -5.18 -31.28
C GLN A 125 -3.98 -5.62 -31.30
N LEU A 126 -4.75 -5.27 -30.27
CA LEU A 126 -6.18 -5.55 -30.22
C LEU A 126 -6.96 -4.81 -31.31
N LYS A 127 -6.62 -3.55 -31.59
CA LYS A 127 -7.24 -2.78 -32.68
C LYS A 127 -6.96 -3.42 -34.04
N GLU A 128 -5.74 -3.89 -34.29
CA GLU A 128 -5.41 -4.57 -35.54
C GLU A 128 -6.13 -5.92 -35.65
N LEU A 129 -6.17 -6.74 -34.59
CA LEU A 129 -6.95 -7.97 -34.58
C LEU A 129 -8.46 -7.72 -34.79
N GLN A 130 -8.99 -6.63 -34.22
CA GLN A 130 -10.38 -6.21 -34.44
C GLN A 130 -10.63 -5.85 -35.91
N LYS A 131 -9.74 -5.08 -36.54
CA LYS A 131 -9.84 -4.77 -37.98
C LYS A 131 -9.78 -6.04 -38.84
N ASP A 132 -8.84 -6.95 -38.55
CA ASP A 132 -8.69 -8.20 -39.28
C ASP A 132 -9.93 -9.11 -39.17
N SER A 133 -10.50 -9.21 -37.97
CA SER A 133 -11.73 -9.98 -37.76
C SER A 133 -12.94 -9.34 -38.43
N GLN A 134 -13.06 -8.01 -38.40
CA GLN A 134 -14.11 -7.28 -39.10
C GLN A 134 -14.01 -7.45 -40.62
N ALA A 135 -12.80 -7.38 -41.19
CA ALA A 135 -12.57 -7.61 -42.61
C ALA A 135 -12.94 -9.04 -43.03
N LYS A 136 -12.57 -10.05 -42.22
CA LYS A 136 -12.96 -11.46 -42.46
C LYS A 136 -14.48 -11.66 -42.41
N TYR A 137 -15.16 -11.01 -41.47
CA TYR A 137 -16.61 -11.08 -41.37
C TYR A 137 -17.29 -10.49 -42.61
N GLN A 138 -16.85 -9.30 -43.05
CA GLN A 138 -17.35 -8.67 -44.28
C GLN A 138 -17.13 -9.56 -45.51
N GLN A 139 -15.93 -10.14 -45.66
CA GLN A 139 -15.63 -11.05 -46.76
C GLN A 139 -16.51 -12.31 -46.75
N GLN A 140 -16.82 -12.86 -45.57
CA GLN A 140 -17.74 -14.00 -45.46
C GLN A 140 -19.17 -13.62 -45.80
N GLN A 141 -19.61 -12.41 -45.40
CA GLN A 141 -20.93 -11.90 -45.71
C GLN A 141 -21.13 -11.69 -47.21
N GLU A 142 -20.14 -11.13 -47.91
CA GLU A 142 -20.16 -11.00 -49.38
C GLU A 142 -20.26 -12.37 -50.07
N LYS A 143 -19.46 -13.36 -49.63
CA LYS A 143 -19.54 -14.72 -50.18
C LYS A 143 -20.89 -15.39 -49.96
N LEU A 144 -21.52 -15.17 -48.80
CA LEU A 144 -22.86 -15.70 -48.54
C LEU A 144 -23.88 -15.06 -49.48
N GLN A 145 -23.79 -13.75 -49.69
CA GLN A 145 -24.67 -13.04 -50.61
C GLN A 145 -24.49 -13.51 -52.06
N GLU A 146 -23.25 -13.70 -52.52
CA GLU A 146 -22.97 -14.30 -53.84
C GLU A 146 -23.57 -15.71 -53.97
N GLN A 147 -23.46 -16.54 -52.94
CA GLN A 147 -24.05 -17.88 -52.93
C GLN A 147 -25.59 -17.83 -52.98
N GLU A 148 -26.21 -16.94 -52.23
CA GLU A 148 -27.67 -16.74 -52.25
C GLU A 148 -28.16 -16.30 -53.64
N GLU A 149 -27.42 -15.40 -54.31
CA GLU A 149 -27.72 -14.98 -55.69
C GLU A 149 -27.61 -16.14 -56.68
N VAL A 150 -26.56 -16.96 -56.57
CA VAL A 150 -26.37 -18.16 -57.40
C VAL A 150 -27.50 -19.17 -57.15
N ILE A 151 -27.88 -19.41 -55.90
CA ILE A 151 -28.99 -20.31 -55.57
C ILE A 151 -30.30 -19.77 -56.16
N ALA A 152 -30.58 -18.48 -56.02
CA ALA A 152 -31.78 -17.86 -56.58
C ALA A 152 -31.82 -17.97 -58.12
N HIS A 153 -30.69 -17.77 -58.78
CA HIS A 153 -30.53 -17.95 -60.22
C HIS A 153 -30.80 -19.42 -60.63
N LEU A 154 -30.16 -20.38 -59.96
CA LEU A 154 -30.35 -21.80 -60.23
C LEU A 154 -31.80 -22.24 -59.99
N GLN A 155 -32.43 -21.80 -58.90
CA GLN A 155 -33.85 -22.09 -58.62
C GLN A 155 -34.78 -21.51 -59.69
N LYS A 156 -34.44 -20.37 -60.30
CA LYS A 156 -35.19 -19.80 -61.41
C LYS A 156 -35.06 -20.65 -62.69
N GLU A 157 -33.84 -21.06 -63.02
CA GLU A 157 -33.60 -21.95 -64.17
C GLU A 157 -34.26 -23.31 -63.98
N LEU A 158 -34.19 -23.90 -62.79
CA LEU A 158 -34.82 -25.18 -62.48
C LEU A 158 -36.35 -25.11 -62.61
N ARG A 159 -36.97 -24.00 -62.18
CA ARG A 159 -38.40 -23.75 -62.41
C ARG A 159 -38.71 -23.61 -63.89
N LYS A 160 -37.89 -22.90 -64.66
CA LYS A 160 -38.09 -22.73 -66.11
C LYS A 160 -38.02 -24.07 -66.85
N VAL A 161 -36.95 -24.83 -66.62
CA VAL A 161 -36.77 -26.18 -67.19
C VAL A 161 -37.90 -27.11 -66.77
N GLY A 162 -38.30 -27.08 -65.49
CA GLY A 162 -39.44 -27.86 -64.99
C GLY A 162 -40.76 -27.53 -65.70
N MET A 163 -41.02 -26.24 -65.98
CA MET A 163 -42.21 -25.82 -66.72
C MET A 163 -42.15 -26.23 -68.20
N GLU A 164 -40.98 -26.16 -68.83
CA GLU A 164 -40.76 -26.62 -70.21
C GLU A 164 -40.94 -28.14 -70.33
N GLU A 165 -40.37 -28.92 -69.42
CA GLU A 165 -40.53 -30.38 -69.41
C GLU A 165 -41.98 -30.77 -69.11
N GLN A 166 -42.66 -30.10 -68.17
CA GLN A 166 -44.09 -30.33 -67.93
C GLN A 166 -44.94 -30.03 -69.17
N ARG A 167 -44.63 -28.97 -69.92
CA ARG A 167 -45.29 -28.68 -71.22
C ARG A 167 -45.00 -29.77 -72.25
N ARG A 168 -43.77 -30.26 -72.31
CA ARG A 168 -43.38 -31.37 -73.19
C ARG A 168 -44.15 -32.65 -72.86
N VAL A 169 -44.17 -33.05 -71.59
CA VAL A 169 -44.89 -34.25 -71.10
C VAL A 169 -46.39 -34.11 -71.33
N THR A 170 -46.99 -32.96 -71.03
CA THR A 170 -48.43 -32.75 -71.28
C THR A 170 -48.78 -32.79 -72.76
N THR A 171 -47.90 -32.30 -73.64
CA THR A 171 -48.08 -32.38 -75.10
C THR A 171 -47.94 -33.82 -75.59
N GLN A 172 -46.91 -34.55 -75.13
CA GLN A 172 -46.73 -35.96 -75.44
C GLN A 172 -47.91 -36.80 -74.95
N ASN A 173 -48.38 -36.62 -73.71
CA ASN A 173 -49.55 -37.32 -73.17
C ASN A 173 -50.82 -37.01 -73.98
N LYS A 174 -51.04 -35.76 -74.38
CA LYS A 174 -52.17 -35.41 -75.26
C LYS A 174 -52.10 -36.13 -76.61
N MET A 175 -50.90 -36.23 -77.21
CA MET A 175 -50.70 -36.97 -78.46
C MET A 175 -50.89 -38.48 -78.26
N PHE A 176 -50.33 -39.04 -77.19
CA PHE A 176 -50.47 -40.45 -76.83
C PHE A 176 -51.94 -40.82 -76.59
N CYS A 177 -52.69 -40.02 -75.84
CA CYS A 177 -54.12 -40.24 -75.65
C CYS A 177 -54.92 -40.16 -76.96
N ARG A 178 -54.53 -39.32 -77.92
CA ARG A 178 -55.16 -39.30 -79.25
C ARG A 178 -54.84 -40.57 -80.04
N PHE A 179 -53.62 -41.08 -79.91
CA PHE A 179 -53.20 -42.34 -80.53
C PHE A 179 -53.95 -43.53 -79.94
N CYS A 180 -54.00 -43.67 -78.61
CA CYS A 180 -54.71 -44.77 -77.93
C CYS A 180 -56.23 -44.77 -78.14
N LYS A 181 -56.85 -43.61 -78.42
CA LYS A 181 -58.29 -43.52 -78.75
C LYS A 181 -58.62 -43.99 -80.17
N ARG A 182 -57.62 -44.17 -81.03
CA ARG A 182 -57.80 -44.72 -82.37
C ARG A 182 -57.66 -46.23 -82.27
N ALA A 183 -58.66 -46.99 -82.72
CA ALA A 183 -58.51 -48.44 -82.86
C ALA A 183 -57.40 -48.72 -83.88
N PRO A 184 -56.53 -49.73 -83.67
CA PRO A 184 -55.49 -50.09 -84.62
C PRO A 184 -56.15 -50.55 -85.92
N THR A 185 -56.17 -49.67 -86.92
CA THR A 185 -56.83 -49.92 -88.22
C THR A 185 -55.85 -50.43 -89.28
N SER A 186 -54.55 -50.37 -89.00
CA SER A 186 -53.47 -50.72 -89.93
C SER A 186 -52.62 -51.86 -89.37
N LEU A 187 -52.15 -52.77 -90.24
CA LEU A 187 -51.27 -53.88 -89.88
C LEU A 187 -49.92 -53.39 -89.31
N LEU A 188 -49.49 -52.18 -89.68
CA LEU A 188 -48.34 -51.48 -89.07
C LEU A 188 -48.62 -51.05 -87.62
N ASP A 189 -49.83 -50.59 -87.30
CA ASP A 189 -50.19 -50.17 -85.93
C ASP A 189 -50.10 -51.36 -84.96
N GLN A 190 -50.50 -52.55 -85.42
CA GLN A 190 -50.40 -53.78 -84.64
C GLN A 190 -48.94 -54.21 -84.42
N GLN A 191 -48.07 -54.02 -85.42
CA GLN A 191 -46.62 -54.25 -85.26
C GLN A 191 -45.98 -53.26 -84.29
N PHE A 192 -46.39 -51.97 -84.33
CA PHE A 192 -45.91 -50.97 -83.38
C PHE A 192 -46.36 -51.25 -81.95
N LEU A 193 -47.60 -51.70 -81.73
CA LEU A 193 -48.08 -52.08 -80.40
C LEU A 193 -47.29 -53.27 -79.84
N CYS A 194 -47.03 -54.31 -80.64
CA CYS A 194 -46.20 -55.43 -80.19
C CYS A 194 -44.75 -55.01 -79.88
N LEU A 195 -44.20 -54.05 -80.64
CA LEU A 195 -42.88 -53.49 -80.38
C LEU A 195 -42.86 -52.66 -79.09
N ILE A 196 -43.92 -51.89 -78.82
CA ILE A 196 -44.11 -51.16 -77.56
C ILE A 196 -44.20 -52.14 -76.39
N ASP A 197 -45.04 -53.18 -76.49
CA ASP A 197 -45.17 -54.21 -75.44
C ASP A 197 -43.83 -54.91 -75.15
N TYR A 198 -43.03 -55.16 -76.20
CA TYR A 198 -41.69 -55.70 -76.09
C TYR A 198 -40.73 -54.76 -75.33
N TYR A 199 -40.70 -53.47 -75.70
CA TYR A 199 -39.85 -52.49 -75.01
C TYR A 199 -40.35 -52.18 -73.59
N GLU A 200 -41.66 -52.15 -73.35
CA GLU A 200 -42.22 -52.00 -71.99
C GLU A 200 -41.89 -53.20 -71.11
N SER A 201 -41.87 -54.40 -71.68
CA SER A 201 -41.40 -55.62 -71.01
C SER A 201 -39.91 -55.54 -70.71
N GLN A 202 -39.08 -55.11 -71.66
CA GLN A 202 -37.65 -54.87 -71.43
C GLN A 202 -37.40 -53.81 -70.34
N ILE A 203 -38.10 -52.68 -70.37
CA ILE A 203 -37.99 -51.62 -69.36
C ILE A 203 -38.43 -52.15 -67.99
N SER A 204 -39.50 -52.92 -67.94
CA SER A 204 -39.98 -53.55 -66.71
C SER A 204 -38.98 -54.57 -66.16
N GLN A 205 -38.30 -55.29 -67.04
CA GLN A 205 -37.24 -56.22 -66.71
C GLN A 205 -36.01 -55.49 -66.17
N MET A 206 -35.49 -54.47 -66.86
CA MET A 206 -34.39 -53.63 -66.36
C MET A 206 -34.73 -52.96 -65.02
N LYS A 207 -35.98 -52.49 -64.83
CA LYS A 207 -36.44 -51.95 -63.54
C LYS A 207 -36.50 -53.01 -62.44
N LYS A 208 -36.80 -54.27 -62.77
CA LYS A 208 -36.73 -55.39 -61.82
C LYS A 208 -35.28 -55.74 -61.50
N GLU A 209 -34.39 -55.79 -62.49
CA GLU A 209 -32.95 -55.99 -62.32
C GLU A 209 -32.32 -54.89 -61.47
N LEU A 210 -32.60 -53.61 -61.71
CA LEU A 210 -32.15 -52.49 -60.86
C LEU A 210 -32.64 -52.60 -59.42
N ARG A 211 -33.86 -53.10 -59.19
CA ARG A 211 -34.37 -53.36 -57.84
C ARG A 211 -33.71 -54.59 -57.20
N GLN A 212 -33.29 -55.57 -58.00
CA GLN A 212 -32.55 -56.73 -57.52
C GLN A 212 -31.11 -56.34 -57.17
N TYR A 213 -30.41 -55.60 -58.03
CA TYR A 213 -29.09 -55.03 -57.74
C TYR A 213 -29.09 -54.15 -56.50
N LYS A 214 -30.12 -53.34 -56.29
CA LYS A 214 -30.25 -52.53 -55.07
C LYS A 214 -30.47 -53.38 -53.81
N LYS A 215 -31.19 -54.50 -53.92
CA LYS A 215 -31.35 -55.46 -52.82
C LYS A 215 -30.08 -56.28 -52.57
N ASP A 216 -29.34 -56.62 -53.61
CA ASP A 216 -28.08 -57.35 -53.52
C ASP A 216 -26.97 -56.43 -52.97
N GLU A 217 -26.96 -55.13 -53.29
CA GLU A 217 -26.12 -54.11 -52.64
C GLU A 217 -26.46 -53.97 -51.15
N ASP A 218 -27.73 -53.95 -50.77
CA ASP A 218 -28.18 -53.90 -49.37
C ASP A 218 -27.83 -55.20 -48.59
N GLN A 219 -27.66 -56.33 -49.29
CA GLN A 219 -27.29 -57.62 -48.70
C GLN A 219 -25.76 -57.79 -48.61
N VAL A 220 -25.00 -57.34 -49.61
CA VAL A 220 -23.53 -57.29 -49.61
C VAL A 220 -22.99 -56.22 -48.65
N GLN A 221 -23.70 -55.08 -48.47
CA GLN A 221 -23.36 -54.09 -47.44
C GLN A 221 -23.56 -54.60 -46.00
N ARG A 222 -24.32 -55.68 -45.79
CA ARG A 222 -24.54 -56.24 -44.44
C ARG A 222 -23.44 -57.21 -44.00
N GLU A 223 -22.72 -57.84 -44.95
CA GLU A 223 -21.62 -58.77 -44.64
C GLU A 223 -20.22 -58.19 -44.90
N GLY A 224 -20.08 -57.10 -45.68
CA GLY A 224 -18.80 -56.44 -45.94
C GLY A 224 -18.41 -55.29 -44.98
N LYS A 225 -19.36 -54.71 -44.22
CA LYS A 225 -19.14 -53.52 -43.36
C LYS A 225 -18.57 -53.85 -41.97
N SER A 226 -17.56 -54.72 -41.88
CA SER A 226 -16.86 -54.93 -40.61
C SER A 226 -15.42 -54.41 -40.56
N LYS A 227 -14.84 -53.89 -41.66
CA LYS A 227 -13.41 -53.48 -41.59
C LYS A 227 -12.94 -52.19 -42.27
N GLU A 228 -13.69 -51.49 -43.12
CA GLU A 228 -13.08 -50.38 -43.89
C GLU A 228 -13.83 -49.04 -43.95
N GLU A 229 -14.92 -48.84 -43.19
CA GLU A 229 -15.59 -47.54 -43.06
C GLU A 229 -15.41 -46.86 -41.68
N PHE A 230 -14.36 -47.24 -40.93
CA PHE A 230 -13.87 -46.42 -39.84
C PHE A 230 -12.65 -45.64 -40.33
N LEU A 231 -12.68 -44.32 -40.14
CA LEU A 231 -11.60 -43.35 -40.34
C LEU A 231 -11.56 -42.60 -41.69
N ASN A 232 -12.70 -42.11 -42.19
CA ASN A 232 -12.67 -40.80 -42.86
C ASN A 232 -12.96 -39.70 -41.83
N LEU A 233 -11.97 -39.48 -40.96
CA LEU A 233 -11.90 -38.36 -40.00
C LEU A 233 -11.39 -37.06 -40.65
N ASP A 234 -11.52 -36.93 -41.98
CA ASP A 234 -11.06 -35.74 -42.72
C ASP A 234 -11.99 -34.53 -42.58
N ALA A 235 -13.08 -34.67 -41.82
CA ALA A 235 -13.91 -33.56 -41.40
C ALA A 235 -13.41 -32.91 -40.10
N THR A 236 -12.10 -32.65 -39.89
CA THR A 236 -11.67 -31.76 -38.79
C THR A 236 -10.25 -31.16 -38.87
N PRO A 237 -9.88 -30.43 -39.95
CA PRO A 237 -8.66 -29.60 -39.93
C PRO A 237 -8.58 -28.67 -38.70
N ASN A 238 -9.74 -28.21 -38.24
CA ASN A 238 -9.87 -27.33 -37.08
C ASN A 238 -9.61 -28.03 -35.73
N TYR A 239 -10.06 -29.28 -35.53
CA TYR A 239 -9.70 -30.03 -34.32
C TYR A 239 -8.24 -30.44 -34.33
N ARG A 240 -7.65 -30.77 -35.49
CA ARG A 240 -6.23 -31.09 -35.57
C ARG A 240 -5.37 -29.88 -35.21
N ALA A 241 -5.75 -28.69 -35.67
CA ALA A 241 -5.12 -27.42 -35.29
C ALA A 241 -5.31 -27.11 -33.79
N LEU A 242 -6.51 -27.35 -33.25
CA LEU A 242 -6.81 -27.14 -31.83
C LEU A 242 -6.01 -28.11 -30.94
N LEU A 243 -5.96 -29.39 -31.29
CA LEU A 243 -5.19 -30.40 -30.57
C LEU A 243 -3.68 -30.11 -30.62
N THR A 244 -3.15 -29.67 -31.78
CA THR A 244 -1.75 -29.23 -31.86
C THR A 244 -1.49 -27.96 -31.07
N SER A 245 -2.46 -27.03 -30.98
CA SER A 245 -2.35 -25.85 -30.13
C SER A 245 -2.33 -26.21 -28.63
N PHE A 246 -3.20 -27.12 -28.19
CA PHE A 246 -3.21 -27.60 -26.81
C PHE A 246 -1.95 -28.37 -26.49
N GLN A 247 -1.47 -29.21 -27.42
CA GLN A 247 -0.22 -29.93 -27.26
C GLN A 247 0.98 -28.98 -27.15
N LYS A 248 1.02 -27.91 -27.96
CA LYS A 248 2.05 -26.87 -27.87
C LYS A 248 1.98 -26.11 -26.54
N GLN A 249 0.78 -25.75 -26.09
CA GLN A 249 0.57 -25.09 -24.81
C GLN A 249 1.01 -25.98 -23.63
N LEU A 250 0.73 -27.28 -23.70
CA LEU A 250 1.15 -28.25 -22.68
C LEU A 250 2.68 -28.36 -22.61
N ILE A 251 3.35 -28.41 -23.76
CA ILE A 251 4.82 -28.41 -23.84
C ILE A 251 5.40 -27.11 -23.27
N GLU A 252 4.83 -25.95 -23.61
CA GLU A 252 5.28 -24.64 -23.15
C GLU A 252 5.09 -24.47 -21.63
N THR A 253 3.93 -24.89 -21.10
CA THR A 253 3.70 -24.88 -19.63
C THR A 253 4.64 -25.82 -18.91
N LYS A 254 4.97 -26.97 -19.49
CA LYS A 254 5.91 -27.93 -18.90
C LYS A 254 7.33 -27.35 -18.87
N ALA A 255 7.79 -26.74 -19.97
CA ALA A 255 9.08 -26.05 -20.02
C ALA A 255 9.16 -24.89 -19.02
N ARG A 256 8.07 -24.11 -18.88
CA ARG A 256 7.99 -23.02 -17.89
C ARG A 256 8.05 -23.54 -16.46
N ASN A 257 7.37 -24.65 -16.16
CA ASN A 257 7.43 -25.29 -14.85
C ASN A 257 8.83 -25.84 -14.55
N GLU A 258 9.50 -26.46 -15.52
CA GLU A 258 10.89 -26.92 -15.38
C GLU A 258 11.84 -25.73 -15.11
N GLN A 259 11.65 -24.59 -15.80
CA GLN A 259 12.41 -23.38 -15.54
C GLN A 259 12.18 -22.82 -14.13
N LEU A 260 10.92 -22.73 -13.69
CA LEU A 260 10.57 -22.29 -12.33
C LEU A 260 11.13 -23.25 -11.27
N LEU A 261 11.17 -24.55 -11.55
CA LEU A 261 11.74 -25.54 -10.64
C LEU A 261 13.27 -25.37 -10.52
N LEU A 262 13.96 -25.10 -11.63
CA LEU A 262 15.38 -24.77 -11.62
C LEU A 262 15.66 -23.47 -10.87
N GLU A 263 14.83 -22.44 -11.07
CA GLU A 263 14.92 -21.18 -10.34
C GLU A 263 14.68 -21.39 -8.83
N ASN A 264 13.70 -22.20 -8.45
CA ASN A 264 13.43 -22.53 -7.06
C ASN A 264 14.60 -23.29 -6.41
N ILE A 265 15.21 -24.23 -7.14
CA ILE A 265 16.42 -24.92 -6.70
C ILE A 265 17.58 -23.93 -6.51
N ASN A 266 17.77 -22.98 -7.44
CA ASN A 266 18.79 -21.96 -7.31
C ASN A 266 18.54 -21.02 -6.13
N LEU A 267 17.30 -20.53 -5.97
CA LEU A 267 16.92 -19.70 -4.82
C LEU A 267 17.10 -20.45 -3.50
N LYS A 268 16.82 -21.76 -3.47
CA LYS A 268 17.07 -22.59 -2.29
C LYS A 268 18.56 -22.72 -1.99
N LYS A 269 19.40 -22.92 -3.01
CA LYS A 269 20.87 -22.88 -2.85
C LYS A 269 21.34 -21.52 -2.36
N ASP A 270 20.84 -20.42 -2.91
CA ASP A 270 21.18 -19.07 -2.46
C ASP A 270 20.77 -18.80 -1.00
N LEU A 271 19.64 -19.37 -0.56
CA LEU A 271 19.22 -19.34 0.83
C LEU A 271 20.14 -20.16 1.74
N GLU A 272 20.65 -21.31 1.27
CA GLU A 272 21.60 -22.16 2.00
C GLU A 272 23.01 -21.54 2.08
N ILE A 273 23.42 -20.75 1.09
CA ILE A 273 24.73 -20.06 1.07
C ILE A 273 24.69 -18.74 1.87
N ARG A 274 23.49 -18.23 2.20
CA ARG A 274 23.35 -16.99 2.96
C ARG A 274 23.77 -17.23 4.43
N PRO A 275 24.64 -16.38 5.01
CA PRO A 275 25.03 -16.51 6.41
C PRO A 275 23.82 -16.48 7.32
N THR A 276 23.70 -17.48 8.18
CA THR A 276 22.57 -17.62 9.11
C THR A 276 22.56 -16.42 10.06
N ALA A 277 21.38 -15.98 10.54
CA ALA A 277 21.29 -14.85 11.46
C ALA A 277 22.15 -15.02 12.73
N GLN A 278 22.43 -16.27 13.12
CA GLN A 278 23.36 -16.59 14.21
C GLN A 278 24.83 -16.39 13.81
N GLU A 279 25.25 -16.80 12.61
CA GLU A 279 26.59 -16.57 12.06
C GLU A 279 26.86 -15.08 11.86
N LEU A 280 25.87 -14.31 11.37
CA LEU A 280 25.99 -12.87 11.26
C LEU A 280 26.11 -12.19 12.64
N LYS A 281 25.41 -12.69 13.66
CA LYS A 281 25.61 -12.23 15.05
C LYS A 281 27.01 -12.59 15.58
N LEU A 282 27.51 -13.77 15.24
CA LEU A 282 28.86 -14.24 15.59
C LEU A 282 29.93 -13.37 14.91
N TYR A 283 29.84 -13.14 13.61
CA TYR A 283 30.73 -12.25 12.86
C TYR A 283 30.65 -10.81 13.37
N LYS A 284 29.45 -10.30 13.67
CA LYS A 284 29.28 -8.96 14.29
C LYS A 284 29.92 -8.90 15.67
N HIS A 285 29.86 -9.97 16.45
CA HIS A 285 30.53 -10.06 17.75
C HIS A 285 32.05 -10.14 17.60
N GLN A 286 32.55 -10.91 16.63
CA GLN A 286 33.98 -11.01 16.31
C GLN A 286 34.53 -9.68 15.81
N VAL A 287 33.81 -8.97 14.93
CA VAL A 287 34.16 -7.63 14.47
C VAL A 287 34.17 -6.65 15.63
N LYS A 288 33.16 -6.67 16.53
CA LYS A 288 33.20 -5.85 17.75
C LYS A 288 34.37 -6.20 18.68
N LYS A 289 34.78 -7.46 18.74
CA LYS A 289 35.95 -7.90 19.51
C LYS A 289 37.24 -7.38 18.87
N LEU A 290 37.33 -7.46 17.53
CA LEU A 290 38.45 -6.93 16.75
C LEU A 290 38.55 -5.41 16.81
N GLU A 291 37.42 -4.70 16.77
CA GLU A 291 37.34 -3.25 16.98
C GLU A 291 37.76 -2.88 18.40
N LYS A 292 37.33 -3.65 19.41
CA LYS A 292 37.78 -3.45 20.79
C LYS A 292 39.27 -3.71 20.96
N THR A 293 39.82 -4.75 20.33
CA THR A 293 41.26 -5.00 20.37
C THR A 293 42.03 -3.94 19.60
N LEU A 294 41.54 -3.49 18.44
CA LEU A 294 42.16 -2.41 17.66
C LEU A 294 42.14 -1.09 18.44
N LYS A 295 41.02 -0.76 19.09
CA LYS A 295 40.89 0.42 19.94
C LYS A 295 41.82 0.36 21.15
N LYS A 296 41.98 -0.83 21.75
CA LYS A 296 42.97 -1.08 22.82
C LYS A 296 44.40 -0.98 22.31
N THR A 297 44.72 -1.51 21.13
CA THR A 297 46.07 -1.43 20.52
C THR A 297 46.43 0.01 20.16
N ILE A 298 45.48 0.80 19.65
CA ILE A 298 45.65 2.23 19.39
C ILE A 298 45.86 2.99 20.71
N GLN A 299 45.10 2.66 21.76
CA GLN A 299 45.27 3.24 23.10
C GLN A 299 46.57 2.82 23.79
N SER A 300 47.06 1.59 23.58
CA SER A 300 48.32 1.09 24.12
C SER A 300 49.55 1.50 23.31
N SER A 301 49.38 1.98 22.07
CA SER A 301 50.48 2.54 21.27
C SER A 301 50.93 3.94 21.72
N GLY A 302 50.25 4.53 22.72
CA GLY A 302 50.62 5.79 23.38
C GLY A 302 51.43 5.65 24.67
N SER A 303 51.79 4.43 25.11
CA SER A 303 52.62 4.23 26.30
C SER A 303 53.48 2.97 26.16
N SER A 304 54.80 3.14 26.16
CA SER A 304 55.78 2.08 25.92
C SER A 304 55.86 1.05 27.06
N THR A 305 56.02 -0.22 26.66
CA THR A 305 56.94 -1.25 27.20
C THR A 305 56.84 -1.68 28.67
N GLY A 306 56.69 -3.00 28.89
CA GLY A 306 57.31 -3.69 30.03
C GLY A 306 56.53 -4.88 30.60
N GLU A 307 57.05 -6.09 30.34
CA GLU A 307 57.10 -7.28 31.23
C GLU A 307 55.77 -7.93 31.72
N ARG A 308 55.64 -9.23 32.02
CA ARG A 308 56.50 -10.43 31.98
C ARG A 308 55.56 -11.65 31.97
N ILE A 309 56.12 -12.75 31.47
CA ILE A 309 55.63 -14.13 31.54
C ILE A 309 55.47 -14.58 33.00
N GLU A 310 54.43 -15.35 33.33
CA GLU A 310 54.56 -16.44 34.31
C GLU A 310 53.53 -17.56 34.09
N GLU A 311 54.07 -18.76 33.85
CA GLU A 311 53.43 -20.06 33.92
C GLU A 311 53.26 -20.51 35.38
N LYS A 312 52.22 -21.31 35.67
CA LYS A 312 52.21 -22.41 36.66
C LYS A 312 50.85 -23.10 36.58
N LYS A 313 50.78 -24.33 36.05
CA LYS A 313 51.09 -25.65 36.63
C LYS A 313 49.83 -26.33 37.15
N GLU A 314 49.57 -27.48 36.52
CA GLU A 314 48.68 -28.55 36.92
C GLU A 314 49.06 -29.20 38.25
N SER A 315 48.04 -29.66 38.96
CA SER A 315 47.99 -30.81 39.90
C SER A 315 46.55 -30.77 40.45
N GLU A 316 45.70 -31.80 40.38
CA GLU A 316 45.90 -33.16 40.88
C GLU A 316 44.70 -34.01 40.44
N SER A 317 44.98 -35.09 39.72
CA SER A 317 44.05 -36.17 39.40
C SER A 317 43.92 -37.09 40.62
N THR A 318 42.71 -37.28 41.16
CA THR A 318 42.22 -38.53 41.82
C THR A 318 40.85 -38.40 42.50
N THR A 319 40.24 -37.23 42.60
CA THR A 319 38.88 -37.02 43.16
C THR A 319 37.75 -37.00 42.12
N GLU A 320 38.07 -37.02 40.82
CA GLU A 320 37.07 -36.96 39.75
C GLU A 320 36.23 -38.23 39.63
N VAL A 321 36.77 -39.42 39.96
CA VAL A 321 36.05 -40.70 39.76
C VAL A 321 34.89 -40.86 40.75
N ASP A 322 35.08 -40.46 42.02
CA ASP A 322 34.03 -40.51 43.04
C ASP A 322 32.95 -39.43 42.80
N GLN A 323 33.36 -38.25 42.31
CA GLN A 323 32.40 -37.23 41.86
C GLN A 323 31.61 -37.68 40.64
N LEU A 324 32.26 -38.33 39.66
CA LEU A 324 31.58 -38.85 38.47
C LEU A 324 30.57 -39.94 38.85
N GLN A 325 30.90 -40.81 39.81
CA GLN A 325 30.00 -41.86 40.27
C GLN A 325 28.80 -41.32 41.07
N ALA A 326 28.99 -40.30 41.90
CA ALA A 326 27.89 -39.60 42.58
C ALA A 326 26.97 -38.87 41.59
N VAL A 327 27.54 -38.23 40.57
CA VAL A 327 26.81 -37.58 39.48
C VAL A 327 26.03 -38.61 38.66
N CYS A 328 26.62 -39.78 38.35
CA CYS A 328 25.91 -40.87 37.66
C CYS A 328 24.72 -41.42 38.47
N GLN A 329 24.80 -41.48 39.80
CA GLN A 329 23.67 -41.87 40.64
C GLN A 329 22.53 -40.86 40.60
N GLN A 330 22.84 -39.55 40.64
CA GLN A 330 21.85 -38.49 40.48
C GLN A 330 21.17 -38.54 39.10
N TYR A 331 21.92 -38.78 38.03
CA TYR A 331 21.34 -38.97 36.69
C TYR A 331 20.40 -40.18 36.62
N LEU A 332 20.76 -41.31 37.24
CA LEU A 332 19.90 -42.50 37.29
C LEU A 332 18.61 -42.25 38.09
N GLU A 333 18.68 -41.47 39.17
CA GLU A 333 17.53 -41.11 39.97
C GLU A 333 16.56 -40.21 39.18
N VAL A 334 17.08 -39.19 38.48
CA VAL A 334 16.31 -38.32 37.58
C VAL A 334 15.66 -39.13 36.45
N LEU A 335 16.40 -40.03 35.81
CA LEU A 335 15.86 -40.90 34.75
C LEU A 335 14.77 -41.84 35.28
N SER A 336 14.87 -42.31 36.52
CA SER A 336 13.82 -43.15 37.13
C SER A 336 12.55 -42.37 37.48
N HIS A 337 12.68 -41.11 37.91
CA HIS A 337 11.53 -40.21 38.09
C HIS A 337 10.83 -39.92 36.76
N ILE A 338 11.59 -39.67 35.67
CA ILE A 338 11.02 -39.47 34.34
C ILE A 338 10.32 -40.74 33.85
N ASP A 339 10.93 -41.93 34.01
CA ASP A 339 10.30 -43.21 33.65
C ASP A 339 8.99 -43.46 34.43
N SER A 340 8.91 -43.02 35.69
CA SER A 340 7.67 -43.10 36.49
C SER A 340 6.55 -42.22 35.92
N ILE A 341 6.87 -41.00 35.47
CA ILE A 341 5.91 -40.10 34.83
C ILE A 341 5.39 -40.69 33.51
N LEU A 342 6.29 -41.26 32.69
CA LEU A 342 5.92 -41.89 31.42
C LEU A 342 5.06 -43.15 31.59
N ARG A 343 5.19 -43.86 32.72
CA ARG A 343 4.41 -45.07 33.04
C ARG A 343 3.13 -44.78 33.84
N SER A 344 2.84 -43.51 34.11
CA SER A 344 1.61 -43.11 34.80
C SER A 344 0.38 -43.57 34.03
N PRO A 345 -0.67 -44.08 34.68
CA PRO A 345 -1.92 -44.48 34.02
C PRO A 345 -2.68 -43.31 33.36
N ARG A 346 -2.26 -42.07 33.62
CA ARG A 346 -2.76 -40.85 32.94
C ARG A 346 -1.95 -40.47 31.69
N ALA A 347 -0.84 -41.15 31.40
CA ALA A 347 -0.01 -40.86 30.23
C ALA A 347 -0.61 -41.51 28.96
N PRO A 348 -0.46 -40.88 27.79
CA PRO A 348 -0.85 -41.48 26.51
C PRO A 348 -0.19 -42.86 26.32
N PRO A 349 -0.88 -43.84 25.70
CA PRO A 349 -0.32 -45.17 25.50
C PRO A 349 0.97 -45.09 24.66
N LEU A 350 2.06 -45.62 25.21
CA LEU A 350 3.36 -45.67 24.54
C LEU A 350 3.27 -46.59 23.31
N ILE A 351 3.31 -46.01 22.11
CA ILE A 351 3.22 -46.74 20.82
C ILE A 351 4.48 -47.60 20.61
N TYR A 352 5.63 -47.19 21.15
CA TYR A 352 6.89 -47.90 20.99
C TYR A 352 7.17 -48.90 22.12
N ARG A 353 6.36 -49.96 22.20
CA ARG A 353 6.70 -51.13 23.05
C ARG A 353 7.41 -52.16 22.18
N ARG A 354 8.75 -52.12 22.15
CA ARG A 354 9.54 -53.23 21.56
C ARG A 354 9.13 -54.52 22.25
N SER A 355 8.49 -55.41 21.51
CA SER A 355 8.04 -56.71 21.97
C SER A 355 9.22 -57.51 22.54
N LYS A 356 9.06 -58.06 23.74
CA LYS A 356 10.02 -58.94 24.39
C LYS A 356 10.37 -60.13 23.47
N GLY A 357 11.65 -60.29 23.16
CA GLY A 357 12.30 -61.55 22.78
C GLY A 357 13.38 -61.90 23.83
N PRO A 358 13.75 -63.18 24.00
CA PRO A 358 14.31 -63.66 25.26
C PRO A 358 15.84 -63.55 25.33
N VAL A 359 16.34 -63.50 26.59
CA VAL A 359 17.70 -63.84 27.05
C VAL A 359 18.74 -62.71 27.17
N GLN A 360 18.89 -62.29 28.44
CA GLN A 360 20.11 -62.04 29.24
C GLN A 360 21.16 -60.98 28.85
N ASN A 361 21.43 -60.16 29.89
CA ASN A 361 22.69 -59.50 30.24
C ASN A 361 23.03 -58.14 29.61
N SER A 362 22.27 -57.11 30.00
CA SER A 362 22.80 -55.75 30.27
C SER A 362 21.82 -54.98 31.19
N ILE A 363 21.98 -55.12 32.51
CA ILE A 363 21.00 -54.70 33.53
C ILE A 363 20.91 -53.16 33.76
N ARG A 364 21.65 -52.31 33.04
CA ARG A 364 21.54 -50.83 33.26
C ARG A 364 21.45 -49.95 32.02
N GLU A 365 21.88 -50.39 30.84
CA GLU A 365 21.99 -49.50 29.68
C GLU A 365 20.69 -49.36 28.87
N SER A 366 19.81 -50.36 28.90
CA SER A 366 18.60 -50.39 28.05
C SER A 366 17.28 -49.99 28.76
N ARG A 367 17.33 -49.60 30.04
CA ARG A 367 16.10 -49.25 30.79
C ARG A 367 15.51 -47.90 30.36
N PHE A 368 16.32 -47.00 29.81
CA PHE A 368 15.92 -45.61 29.57
C PHE A 368 15.95 -45.22 28.09
N GLU A 369 16.21 -46.16 27.18
CA GLU A 369 16.26 -45.90 25.72
C GLU A 369 14.93 -45.37 25.16
N HIS A 370 13.80 -45.73 25.77
CA HIS A 370 12.49 -45.24 25.35
C HIS A 370 12.21 -43.81 25.80
N ILE A 371 12.97 -43.26 26.77
CA ILE A 371 12.72 -41.93 27.33
C ILE A 371 12.93 -40.83 26.28
N PRO A 372 14.09 -40.73 25.60
CA PRO A 372 14.31 -39.67 24.62
C PRO A 372 13.30 -39.71 23.48
N LEU A 373 13.02 -40.90 22.93
CA LEU A 373 12.06 -41.10 21.84
C LEU A 373 10.63 -40.71 22.25
N THR A 374 10.24 -41.01 23.50
CA THR A 374 8.91 -40.65 23.99
C THR A 374 8.79 -39.15 24.24
N ILE A 375 9.84 -38.51 24.79
CA ILE A 375 9.86 -37.06 25.02
C ILE A 375 9.86 -36.31 23.69
N GLU A 376 10.63 -36.78 22.70
CA GLU A 376 10.65 -36.22 21.36
C GLU A 376 9.28 -36.34 20.69
N MET A 377 8.64 -37.51 20.77
CA MET A 377 7.27 -37.71 20.27
C MET A 377 6.25 -36.79 20.98
N TRP A 378 6.34 -36.61 22.29
CA TRP A 378 5.44 -35.71 23.02
C TRP A 378 5.70 -34.24 22.66
N ALA A 379 6.96 -33.85 22.46
CA ALA A 379 7.31 -32.52 21.98
C ALA A 379 6.75 -32.28 20.56
N ASP A 380 6.86 -33.26 19.67
CA ASP A 380 6.29 -33.21 18.32
C ASP A 380 4.76 -33.12 18.36
N GLN A 381 4.10 -33.89 19.23
CA GLN A 381 2.65 -33.82 19.42
C GLN A 381 2.20 -32.46 19.96
N LEU A 382 2.95 -31.88 20.91
CA LEU A 382 2.68 -30.53 21.42
C LEU A 382 2.89 -29.46 20.34
N MET A 383 3.91 -29.61 19.48
CA MET A 383 4.13 -28.73 18.34
C MET A 383 3.01 -28.88 17.29
N ALA A 384 2.63 -30.11 16.96
CA ALA A 384 1.55 -30.41 16.03
C ALA A 384 0.20 -29.86 16.53
N LEU A 385 -0.03 -29.78 17.85
CA LEU A 385 -1.22 -29.16 18.42
C LEU A 385 -1.28 -27.66 18.13
N LYS A 386 -0.14 -26.97 18.20
CA LYS A 386 -0.04 -25.54 17.83
C LYS A 386 -0.30 -25.34 16.33
N ASP A 387 0.24 -26.23 15.50
CA ASP A 387 0.02 -26.19 14.05
C ASP A 387 -1.42 -26.52 13.66
N LEU A 388 -2.05 -27.46 14.37
CA LEU A 388 -3.46 -27.80 14.21
C LEU A 388 -4.36 -26.62 14.60
N HIS A 389 -4.09 -25.97 15.75
CA HIS A 389 -4.83 -24.78 16.15
C HIS A 389 -4.68 -23.64 15.13
N ARG A 390 -3.48 -23.45 14.59
CA ARG A 390 -3.22 -22.46 13.52
C ARG A 390 -4.00 -22.78 12.24
N SER A 391 -4.05 -24.05 11.88
CA SER A 391 -4.77 -24.53 10.69
C SER A 391 -6.29 -24.40 10.89
N LEU A 392 -6.79 -24.74 12.07
CA LEU A 392 -8.19 -24.60 12.44
C LEU A 392 -8.62 -23.12 12.50
N ARG A 393 -7.75 -22.23 12.98
CA ARG A 393 -7.96 -20.77 12.91
C ARG A 393 -8.06 -20.28 11.47
N LYS A 394 -7.21 -20.76 10.56
CA LYS A 394 -7.31 -20.43 9.12
C LYS A 394 -8.63 -20.92 8.54
N LEU A 395 -9.01 -22.16 8.84
CA LEU A 395 -10.28 -22.74 8.40
C LEU A 395 -11.48 -21.96 8.95
N SER A 396 -11.44 -21.55 10.22
CA SER A 396 -12.44 -20.70 10.85
C SER A 396 -12.59 -19.36 10.13
N LEU A 397 -11.48 -18.71 9.76
CA LEU A 397 -11.49 -17.46 9.00
C LEU A 397 -12.03 -17.62 7.59
N GLU A 398 -11.78 -18.76 6.93
CA GLU A 398 -12.33 -19.06 5.60
C GLU A 398 -13.83 -19.37 5.64
N LEU A 399 -14.30 -20.15 6.63
CA LEU A 399 -15.69 -20.60 6.71
C LEU A 399 -16.61 -19.57 7.40
N VAL A 400 -16.09 -18.84 8.40
CA VAL A 400 -16.84 -17.87 9.20
C VAL A 400 -16.02 -16.56 9.38
N PRO A 401 -15.90 -15.74 8.31
CA PRO A 401 -15.03 -14.55 8.29
C PRO A 401 -15.46 -13.43 9.25
N TRP A 402 -16.68 -13.50 9.78
CA TRP A 402 -17.28 -12.48 10.65
C TRP A 402 -16.98 -12.68 12.13
N HIS A 403 -16.36 -13.81 12.52
CA HIS A 403 -15.77 -13.88 13.84
C HIS A 403 -14.58 -12.93 13.88
N THR A 404 -14.79 -11.78 14.51
CA THR A 404 -13.72 -10.82 14.81
C THR A 404 -12.59 -11.58 15.47
N ALA A 405 -11.42 -11.59 14.81
CA ALA A 405 -10.21 -12.15 15.37
C ALA A 405 -10.00 -11.52 16.75
N GLY A 406 -10.32 -12.27 17.79
CA GLY A 406 -10.04 -11.85 19.16
C GLY A 406 -8.56 -11.48 19.27
N PRO A 407 -8.23 -10.47 20.10
CA PRO A 407 -6.87 -9.98 20.24
C PRO A 407 -5.92 -11.15 20.45
N GLN A 408 -4.81 -11.15 19.70
CA GLN A 408 -3.70 -12.11 19.75
C GLN A 408 -3.57 -12.77 21.12
N ASP A 409 -4.19 -13.93 21.29
CA ASP A 409 -4.03 -14.72 22.50
C ASP A 409 -2.71 -15.46 22.31
N ASN A 410 -1.62 -14.77 22.64
CA ASN A 410 -0.31 -15.36 22.89
C ASN A 410 -0.40 -16.24 24.15
N ARG A 411 -1.40 -17.12 24.24
CA ARG A 411 -1.41 -18.17 25.24
C ARG A 411 -0.31 -19.13 24.86
N GLU A 412 0.71 -19.15 25.70
CA GLU A 412 1.88 -20.01 25.58
C GLU A 412 1.50 -21.51 25.54
N PHE A 413 0.30 -21.83 26.03
CA PHE A 413 -0.30 -23.17 26.09
C PHE A 413 -1.68 -23.18 25.44
N ILE A 414 -1.83 -24.00 24.38
CA ILE A 414 -3.11 -24.33 23.75
C ILE A 414 -3.54 -25.69 24.29
N ARG A 415 -4.74 -25.80 24.85
CA ARG A 415 -5.27 -27.08 25.32
C ARG A 415 -6.23 -27.68 24.29
N VAL A 416 -6.43 -28.99 24.35
CA VAL A 416 -7.28 -29.71 23.39
C VAL A 416 -8.74 -29.25 23.48
N GLU A 417 -9.20 -28.88 24.68
CA GLU A 417 -10.54 -28.33 24.92
C GLU A 417 -10.76 -27.03 24.16
N ASP A 418 -9.72 -26.22 23.98
CA ASP A 418 -9.80 -24.94 23.26
C ASP A 418 -9.94 -25.19 21.73
N LEU A 419 -9.32 -26.25 21.20
CA LEU A 419 -9.56 -26.68 19.82
C LEU A 419 -10.96 -27.25 19.63
N GLN A 420 -11.43 -28.08 20.58
CA GLN A 420 -12.76 -28.66 20.52
C GLN A 420 -13.84 -27.57 20.50
N PHE A 421 -13.73 -26.58 21.39
CA PHE A 421 -14.63 -25.43 21.40
C PHE A 421 -14.64 -24.66 20.06
N THR A 422 -13.46 -24.51 19.44
CA THR A 422 -13.35 -23.85 18.13
C THR A 422 -14.04 -24.66 17.02
N VAL A 423 -13.93 -25.99 17.04
CA VAL A 423 -14.62 -26.87 16.09
C VAL A 423 -16.13 -26.82 16.30
N ASP A 424 -16.59 -26.94 17.54
CA ASP A 424 -18.02 -26.93 17.87
C ASP A 424 -18.67 -25.59 17.47
N ALA A 425 -17.99 -24.47 17.69
CA ALA A 425 -18.45 -23.15 17.25
C ALA A 425 -18.57 -23.03 15.72
N ILE A 426 -17.60 -23.57 14.97
CA ILE A 426 -17.66 -23.59 13.50
C ILE A 426 -18.84 -24.44 13.02
N LEU A 427 -19.06 -25.61 13.64
CA LEU A 427 -20.15 -26.51 13.28
C LEU A 427 -21.52 -25.87 13.54
N GLU A 428 -21.72 -25.24 14.69
CA GLU A 428 -22.97 -24.56 15.05
C GLU A 428 -23.30 -23.42 14.07
N GLU A 429 -22.29 -22.64 13.64
CA GLU A 429 -22.45 -21.55 12.68
C GLU A 429 -22.74 -22.02 11.25
N ILE A 430 -22.13 -23.12 10.81
CA ILE A 430 -22.45 -23.73 9.51
C ILE A 430 -23.91 -24.21 9.50
N GLU A 431 -24.36 -24.83 10.59
CA GLU A 431 -25.75 -25.28 10.74
C GLU A 431 -26.75 -24.11 10.76
N ASN A 432 -26.36 -22.96 11.35
CA ASN A 432 -27.15 -21.73 11.33
C ASN A 432 -27.22 -21.07 9.95
N LYS A 433 -26.16 -21.15 9.13
CA LYS A 433 -26.19 -20.66 7.74
C LYS A 433 -27.14 -21.46 6.86
N GLU A 434 -27.25 -22.77 7.06
CA GLU A 434 -28.17 -23.63 6.30
C GLU A 434 -29.63 -23.26 6.57
N LYS A 435 -29.97 -22.92 7.83
CA LYS A 435 -31.30 -22.44 8.25
C LYS A 435 -31.62 -21.01 7.77
N ASN A 436 -30.61 -20.17 7.52
CA ASN A 436 -30.73 -18.79 7.04
C ASN A 436 -30.52 -18.63 5.51
N SER A 437 -30.67 -19.72 4.74
CA SER A 437 -30.48 -19.76 3.27
C SER A 437 -31.53 -19.00 2.45
N GLN A 438 -31.83 -17.76 2.85
CA GLN A 438 -32.36 -16.72 1.97
C GLN A 438 -31.30 -15.62 1.75
N ALA A 439 -30.01 -15.97 1.88
CA ALA A 439 -28.91 -15.09 1.51
C ALA A 439 -28.91 -14.90 -0.02
N LEU A 440 -29.21 -13.69 -0.48
CA LEU A 440 -29.13 -13.33 -1.89
C LEU A 440 -27.74 -13.70 -2.45
N PRO A 441 -27.66 -14.14 -3.73
CA PRO A 441 -26.40 -14.51 -4.35
C PRO A 441 -25.35 -13.39 -4.20
N LEU A 442 -24.10 -13.74 -3.89
CA LEU A 442 -22.97 -12.81 -3.74
C LEU A 442 -22.83 -11.86 -4.94
N SER A 443 -23.22 -12.30 -6.14
CA SER A 443 -23.28 -11.46 -7.35
C SER A 443 -24.27 -10.30 -7.24
N THR A 444 -25.41 -10.50 -6.58
CA THR A 444 -26.42 -9.47 -6.36
C THR A 444 -25.96 -8.48 -5.30
N LEU A 445 -25.33 -8.96 -4.23
CA LEU A 445 -24.69 -8.11 -3.22
C LEU A 445 -23.58 -7.25 -3.85
N PHE A 446 -22.74 -7.83 -4.70
CA PHE A 446 -21.69 -7.09 -5.40
C PHE A 446 -22.26 -6.06 -6.38
N ALA A 447 -23.36 -6.38 -7.07
CA ALA A 447 -24.08 -5.44 -7.92
C ALA A 447 -24.67 -4.26 -7.12
N ILE A 448 -25.25 -4.54 -5.94
CA ILE A 448 -25.77 -3.51 -5.04
C ILE A 448 -24.62 -2.63 -4.53
N VAL A 449 -23.50 -3.21 -4.09
CA VAL A 449 -22.32 -2.47 -3.63
C VAL A 449 -21.74 -1.60 -4.75
N SER A 450 -21.64 -2.13 -5.98
CA SER A 450 -21.18 -1.37 -7.14
C SER A 450 -22.14 -0.24 -7.52
N HIS A 451 -23.45 -0.44 -7.35
CA HIS A 451 -24.43 0.61 -7.57
C HIS A 451 -24.25 1.78 -6.59
N PHE A 452 -24.08 1.51 -5.29
CA PHE A 452 -23.83 2.55 -4.29
C PHE A 452 -22.49 3.26 -4.49
N GLN A 453 -21.45 2.53 -4.91
CA GLN A 453 -20.16 3.12 -5.27
C GLN A 453 -20.28 4.12 -6.44
N LYS A 454 -21.07 3.79 -7.47
CA LYS A 454 -21.35 4.70 -8.58
C LYS A 454 -22.25 5.87 -8.19
N LEU A 455 -23.28 5.63 -7.36
CA LEU A 455 -24.21 6.68 -6.94
C LEU A 455 -23.52 7.79 -6.16
N PHE A 456 -22.53 7.43 -5.34
CA PHE A 456 -21.79 8.36 -4.50
C PHE A 456 -20.39 8.73 -5.06
N ASP A 457 -20.03 8.28 -6.26
CA ASP A 457 -18.70 8.47 -6.87
C ASP A 457 -17.53 8.07 -5.93
N VAL A 458 -17.59 6.86 -5.39
CA VAL A 458 -16.59 6.34 -4.45
C VAL A 458 -16.02 5.01 -4.93
N ASN A 459 -14.68 4.90 -4.88
CA ASN A 459 -13.95 3.70 -5.30
C ASN A 459 -14.02 2.52 -4.29
N SER A 460 -14.56 2.75 -3.09
CA SER A 460 -14.65 1.75 -2.01
C SER A 460 -15.97 1.88 -1.23
N LEU A 461 -16.49 0.75 -0.73
CA LEU A 461 -17.69 0.75 0.13
C LEU A 461 -17.46 1.56 1.43
N SER A 462 -16.22 1.59 1.93
CA SER A 462 -15.84 2.37 3.10
C SER A 462 -16.00 3.87 2.91
N GLY A 463 -15.90 4.39 1.69
CA GLY A 463 -16.10 5.81 1.42
C GLY A 463 -17.57 6.19 1.14
N VAL A 464 -18.47 5.21 0.96
CA VAL A 464 -19.91 5.48 0.76
C VAL A 464 -20.51 6.11 2.01
N TYR A 465 -20.20 5.60 3.21
CA TYR A 465 -20.70 6.17 4.47
C TYR A 465 -20.22 7.61 4.72
N PRO A 466 -18.91 7.92 4.61
CA PRO A 466 -18.42 9.29 4.67
C PRO A 466 -19.11 10.21 3.66
N ARG A 467 -19.25 9.76 2.41
CA ARG A 467 -19.87 10.57 1.35
C ARG A 467 -21.37 10.78 1.59
N MET A 468 -22.06 9.77 2.09
CA MET A 468 -23.47 9.86 2.48
C MET A 468 -23.66 10.85 3.64
N ASN A 469 -22.82 10.79 4.68
CA ASN A 469 -22.84 11.76 5.77
C ASN A 469 -22.56 13.17 5.29
N GLU A 470 -21.63 13.34 4.35
CA GLU A 470 -21.35 14.64 3.73
C GLU A 470 -22.58 15.15 2.97
N VAL A 471 -23.26 14.31 2.18
CA VAL A 471 -24.50 14.67 1.49
C VAL A 471 -25.59 15.07 2.48
N TYR A 472 -25.79 14.33 3.57
CA TYR A 472 -26.77 14.69 4.60
C TYR A 472 -26.40 15.99 5.31
N THR A 473 -25.11 16.21 5.59
CA THR A 473 -24.63 17.45 6.21
C THR A 473 -24.86 18.62 5.26
N LYS A 474 -24.49 18.49 3.99
CA LYS A 474 -24.69 19.52 2.95
C LYS A 474 -26.16 19.80 2.68
N LEU A 475 -27.01 18.77 2.71
CA LEU A 475 -28.46 18.94 2.59
C LEU A 475 -29.04 19.68 3.79
N GLY A 476 -28.57 19.37 5.01
CA GLY A 476 -28.92 20.10 6.22
C GLY A 476 -28.48 21.56 6.18
N GLU A 477 -27.23 21.82 5.76
CA GLU A 477 -26.70 23.17 5.54
C GLU A 477 -27.54 23.92 4.50
N MET A 478 -27.87 23.31 3.37
CA MET A 478 -28.68 23.91 2.30
C MET A 478 -30.11 24.19 2.77
N THR A 479 -30.71 23.28 3.54
CA THR A 479 -32.07 23.47 4.10
C THR A 479 -32.08 24.60 5.11
N ASN A 480 -31.07 24.71 5.96
CA ASN A 480 -30.91 25.84 6.89
C ASN A 480 -30.64 27.16 6.16
N ALA A 481 -29.75 27.16 5.17
CA ALA A 481 -29.49 28.33 4.34
C ALA A 481 -30.76 28.78 3.60
N MET A 482 -31.53 27.83 3.08
CA MET A 482 -32.80 28.10 2.43
C MET A 482 -33.80 28.71 3.42
N LYS A 483 -33.94 28.13 4.61
CA LYS A 483 -34.81 28.68 5.66
C LYS A 483 -34.41 30.11 6.05
N ASN A 484 -33.12 30.36 6.23
CA ASN A 484 -32.61 31.71 6.52
C ASN A 484 -32.92 32.69 5.36
N LEU A 485 -32.82 32.24 4.11
CA LEU A 485 -33.18 33.06 2.95
C LEU A 485 -34.70 33.31 2.87
N HIS A 486 -35.54 32.33 3.22
CA HIS A 486 -36.99 32.55 3.36
C HIS A 486 -37.30 33.60 4.42
N GLU A 487 -36.66 33.50 5.59
CA GLU A 487 -36.83 34.48 6.68
C GLU A 487 -36.34 35.88 6.27
N LEU A 488 -35.16 35.99 5.64
CA LEU A 488 -34.59 37.27 5.22
C LEU A 488 -35.35 37.93 4.08
N LEU A 489 -35.94 37.15 3.17
CA LEU A 489 -36.73 37.64 2.03
C LEU A 489 -38.23 37.70 2.32
N GLU A 490 -38.65 37.40 3.56
CA GLU A 490 -40.05 37.34 4.01
C GLU A 490 -40.95 36.48 3.10
N LEU A 491 -40.40 35.40 2.56
CA LEU A 491 -41.12 34.46 1.70
C LEU A 491 -41.81 33.39 2.57
N ASP A 492 -42.99 32.94 2.15
CA ASP A 492 -43.66 31.82 2.83
C ASP A 492 -42.75 30.59 2.88
N SER A 493 -42.73 29.92 4.03
CA SER A 493 -41.98 28.69 4.29
C SER A 493 -42.31 27.53 3.36
N SER A 494 -43.43 27.64 2.62
CA SER A 494 -43.87 26.69 1.60
C SER A 494 -43.30 26.98 0.19
N ALA A 495 -42.65 28.13 -0.02
CA ALA A 495 -42.22 28.53 -1.34
C ALA A 495 -41.08 27.61 -1.87
N PRO A 496 -41.12 27.21 -3.15
CA PRO A 496 -40.13 26.29 -3.69
C PRO A 496 -38.75 26.96 -3.81
N PRO A 497 -37.65 26.19 -3.72
CA PRO A 497 -36.28 26.71 -3.81
C PRO A 497 -35.98 27.60 -5.01
N THR A 498 -36.62 27.32 -6.14
CA THR A 498 -36.49 28.08 -7.38
C THR A 498 -36.98 29.53 -7.23
N VAL A 499 -38.03 29.76 -6.43
CA VAL A 499 -38.58 31.10 -6.19
C VAL A 499 -37.61 31.92 -5.34
N VAL A 500 -37.04 31.33 -4.29
CA VAL A 500 -36.04 31.99 -3.43
C VAL A 500 -34.80 32.38 -4.21
N VAL A 501 -34.27 31.47 -5.03
CA VAL A 501 -33.11 31.77 -5.88
C VAL A 501 -33.43 32.86 -6.90
N ASN A 502 -34.65 32.87 -7.46
CA ASN A 502 -35.07 33.92 -8.39
C ASN A 502 -35.23 35.29 -7.70
N THR A 503 -35.76 35.35 -6.48
CA THR A 503 -35.85 36.60 -5.72
C THR A 503 -34.49 37.12 -5.29
N VAL A 504 -33.58 36.24 -4.84
CA VAL A 504 -32.17 36.61 -4.59
C VAL A 504 -31.51 37.06 -5.89
N GLY A 505 -31.73 36.38 -7.00
CA GLY A 505 -31.20 36.75 -8.31
C GLY A 505 -31.68 38.13 -8.77
N LYS A 506 -32.97 38.45 -8.58
CA LYS A 506 -33.52 39.78 -8.83
C LYS A 506 -32.93 40.84 -7.91
N LEU A 507 -32.75 40.54 -6.62
CA LEU A 507 -32.11 41.45 -5.68
C LEU A 507 -30.65 41.72 -6.06
N CYS A 508 -29.90 40.68 -6.42
CA CYS A 508 -28.54 40.80 -6.92
C CYS A 508 -28.49 41.59 -8.24
N ALA A 509 -29.45 41.42 -9.14
CA ALA A 509 -29.54 42.22 -10.36
C ALA A 509 -29.77 43.70 -10.03
N VAL A 510 -30.72 44.01 -9.14
CA VAL A 510 -30.99 45.39 -8.70
C VAL A 510 -29.80 46.01 -7.98
N ILE A 511 -29.10 45.26 -7.12
CA ILE A 511 -27.89 45.73 -6.44
C ILE A 511 -26.76 45.94 -7.45
N ASN A 512 -26.57 45.03 -8.40
CA ASN A 512 -25.54 45.16 -9.43
C ASN A 512 -25.84 46.33 -10.38
N GLU A 513 -27.09 46.53 -10.77
CA GLU A 513 -27.54 47.69 -11.55
C GLU A 513 -27.29 48.99 -10.77
N ASN A 514 -27.70 49.06 -9.50
CA ASN A 514 -27.41 50.22 -8.65
C ASN A 514 -25.90 50.44 -8.42
N MET A 515 -25.11 49.38 -8.26
CA MET A 515 -23.66 49.48 -8.11
C MET A 515 -23.01 49.91 -9.42
N THR A 516 -23.47 49.41 -10.57
CA THR A 516 -22.99 49.88 -11.88
C THR A 516 -23.39 51.32 -12.13
N GLU A 517 -24.59 51.75 -11.71
CA GLU A 517 -25.00 53.15 -11.74
C GLU A 517 -24.16 54.04 -10.82
N GLN A 518 -23.86 53.60 -9.59
CA GLN A 518 -22.98 54.34 -8.66
C GLN A 518 -21.54 54.42 -9.17
N VAL A 519 -21.02 53.32 -9.72
CA VAL A 519 -19.71 53.28 -10.36
C VAL A 519 -19.70 54.18 -11.60
N GLN A 520 -20.79 54.21 -12.36
CA GLN A 520 -20.94 55.10 -13.51
C GLN A 520 -21.05 56.57 -13.08
N GLN A 521 -21.72 56.88 -11.96
CA GLN A 521 -21.75 58.22 -11.37
C GLN A 521 -20.38 58.67 -10.85
N LEU A 522 -19.61 57.77 -10.23
CA LEU A 522 -18.28 58.07 -9.68
C LEU A 522 -17.20 58.20 -10.77
N LEU A 523 -17.21 57.32 -11.77
CA LEU A 523 -16.18 57.26 -12.80
C LEU A 523 -16.53 58.08 -14.05
N GLY A 524 -17.83 58.29 -14.32
CA GLY A 524 -18.35 59.02 -15.48
C GLY A 524 -18.18 58.32 -16.83
N THR A 525 -17.60 57.11 -16.87
CA THR A 525 -17.29 56.36 -18.11
C THR A 525 -17.52 54.86 -17.95
N GLN A 526 -18.11 54.20 -18.96
CA GLN A 526 -18.43 52.76 -18.94
C GLN A 526 -17.31 51.85 -19.49
N ASP A 527 -16.35 52.40 -20.24
CA ASP A 527 -15.31 51.60 -20.89
C ASP A 527 -14.11 51.36 -19.98
N ILE A 528 -13.69 50.09 -19.88
CA ILE A 528 -12.55 49.62 -19.08
C ILE A 528 -11.26 50.34 -19.50
N HIS A 529 -11.07 50.62 -20.79
CA HIS A 529 -9.87 51.35 -21.23
C HIS A 529 -9.90 52.81 -20.77
N SER A 530 -11.07 53.43 -20.79
CA SER A 530 -11.28 54.78 -20.24
C SER A 530 -11.07 54.82 -18.71
N ILE A 531 -11.48 53.77 -17.99
CA ILE A 531 -11.22 53.62 -16.54
C ILE A 531 -9.73 53.42 -16.27
N ILE A 532 -9.06 52.57 -17.03
CA ILE A 532 -7.61 52.34 -16.91
C ILE A 532 -6.85 53.64 -17.16
N ASN A 533 -7.19 54.37 -18.22
CA ASN A 533 -6.58 55.66 -18.53
C ASN A 533 -6.82 56.67 -17.41
N LYS A 534 -8.05 56.79 -16.86
CA LYS A 534 -8.31 57.64 -15.70
C LYS A 534 -7.56 57.20 -14.44
N LEU A 535 -7.39 55.89 -14.22
CA LEU A 535 -6.61 55.37 -13.10
C LEU A 535 -5.11 55.64 -13.28
N GLU A 536 -4.60 55.57 -14.49
CA GLU A 536 -3.23 55.96 -14.85
C GLU A 536 -3.04 57.46 -14.68
N GLU A 537 -3.97 58.28 -15.16
CA GLU A 537 -3.97 59.73 -14.93
C GLU A 537 -3.99 60.03 -13.43
N HIS A 538 -4.80 59.33 -12.64
CA HIS A 538 -4.80 59.47 -11.19
C HIS A 538 -3.46 59.04 -10.58
N LYS A 539 -2.85 57.94 -11.03
CA LYS A 539 -1.51 57.52 -10.58
C LYS A 539 -0.41 58.50 -10.98
N CYS A 540 -0.55 59.22 -12.08
CA CYS A 540 0.41 60.23 -12.52
C CYS A 540 0.17 61.59 -11.83
N PHE A 541 -1.07 61.98 -11.59
CA PHE A 541 -1.44 63.27 -11.00
C PHE A 541 -1.36 63.27 -9.47
N PHE A 542 -1.77 62.19 -8.82
CA PHE A 542 -1.90 62.15 -7.37
C PHE A 542 -0.54 62.26 -6.65
N PRO A 543 0.57 61.62 -7.07
CA PRO A 543 1.85 61.79 -6.39
C PRO A 543 2.41 63.21 -6.47
N PRO A 544 2.42 63.91 -7.64
CA PRO A 544 2.77 65.33 -7.69
C PRO A 544 1.82 66.21 -6.88
N PHE A 545 0.52 65.96 -6.91
CA PHE A 545 -0.47 66.70 -6.13
C PHE A 545 -0.28 66.51 -4.62
N GLN A 546 -0.07 65.27 -4.18
CA GLN A 546 0.20 64.94 -2.78
C GLN A 546 1.50 65.55 -2.30
N ALA A 547 2.56 65.54 -3.13
CA ALA A 547 3.81 66.23 -2.83
C ALA A 547 3.59 67.75 -2.66
N LEU A 548 2.86 68.37 -3.59
CA LEU A 548 2.51 69.79 -3.51
C LEU A 548 1.72 70.12 -2.24
N ILE A 549 0.72 69.30 -1.90
CA ILE A 549 -0.10 69.47 -0.70
C ILE A 549 0.76 69.29 0.55
N GLN A 550 1.63 68.28 0.59
CA GLN A 550 2.50 68.03 1.73
C GLN A 550 3.49 69.18 1.93
N ASP A 551 4.06 69.71 0.84
CA ASP A 551 4.90 70.90 0.87
C ASP A 551 4.12 72.11 1.38
N LEU A 552 2.87 72.28 0.95
CA LEU A 552 2.01 73.38 1.40
C LEU A 552 1.65 73.26 2.89
N LEU A 553 1.37 72.04 3.37
CA LEU A 553 1.12 71.74 4.79
C LEU A 553 2.37 72.01 5.63
N CYS A 554 3.55 71.63 5.15
CA CYS A 554 4.83 71.93 5.80
C CYS A 554 5.12 73.44 5.85
N LEU A 555 4.88 74.17 4.75
CA LEU A 555 5.10 75.61 4.67
C LEU A 555 4.15 76.41 5.55
N LEU A 556 2.92 75.92 5.73
CA LEU A 556 1.91 76.57 6.56
C LEU A 556 1.90 76.06 8.01
N GLU A 557 2.69 75.02 8.32
CA GLU A 557 2.73 74.29 9.61
C GLU A 557 1.37 73.72 10.06
N ILE A 558 0.64 73.13 9.11
CA ILE A 558 -0.71 72.58 9.34
C ILE A 558 -0.69 71.07 9.15
N SER A 559 -1.48 70.35 9.95
CA SER A 559 -1.56 68.87 9.88
C SER A 559 -2.71 68.35 9.02
N ASN A 560 -3.76 69.15 8.78
CA ASN A 560 -4.95 68.74 8.03
C ASN A 560 -5.11 69.53 6.73
N LEU A 561 -5.55 68.84 5.68
CA LEU A 561 -5.81 69.41 4.36
C LEU A 561 -6.87 70.54 4.42
N ASP A 562 -7.91 70.37 5.23
CA ASP A 562 -9.05 71.30 5.29
C ASP A 562 -8.69 72.66 5.92
N ASP A 563 -7.59 72.68 6.68
CA ASP A 563 -7.09 73.86 7.39
C ASP A 563 -6.16 74.73 6.52
N ILE A 564 -5.78 74.24 5.32
CA ILE A 564 -4.96 74.96 4.34
C ILE A 564 -5.63 76.27 3.91
N LEU A 565 -6.87 76.21 3.42
CA LEU A 565 -7.58 77.39 2.88
C LEU A 565 -7.87 78.46 3.95
N PRO A 566 -8.34 78.12 5.17
CA PRO A 566 -8.49 79.08 6.27
C PRO A 566 -7.18 79.80 6.59
N THR A 567 -6.07 79.06 6.66
CA THR A 567 -4.78 79.61 7.11
C THR A 567 -4.14 80.49 6.04
N VAL A 568 -4.23 80.11 4.77
CA VAL A 568 -3.82 80.98 3.65
C VAL A 568 -4.66 82.26 3.59
N ARG A 569 -5.97 82.18 3.87
CA ARG A 569 -6.83 83.38 3.95
C ARG A 569 -6.45 84.28 5.12
N ASN A 570 -6.11 83.71 6.27
CA ASN A 570 -5.63 84.46 7.44
C ASN A 570 -4.27 85.12 7.17
N LEU A 571 -3.33 84.42 6.53
CA LEU A 571 -2.03 84.99 6.14
C LEU A 571 -2.20 86.12 5.10
N LYS A 572 -3.13 85.99 4.16
CA LYS A 572 -3.45 87.05 3.19
C LYS A 572 -4.05 88.30 3.85
N LEU A 573 -4.82 88.13 4.93
CA LEU A 573 -5.37 89.23 5.73
C LEU A 573 -4.33 89.90 6.64
N VAL A 574 -3.26 89.19 7.02
CA VAL A 574 -2.13 89.72 7.81
C VAL A 574 -1.07 90.40 6.92
N ALA A 575 -1.02 90.03 5.63
CA ALA A 575 -0.11 90.61 4.64
C ALA A 575 -0.72 91.75 3.80
N SER A 576 -2.01 92.06 3.97
CA SER A 576 -2.65 93.31 3.51
C SER A 576 -2.75 94.28 4.67
#